data_AF-A0A3E4F6V6-F1
#
_entry.id   AF-A0A3E4F6V6-F1
#
_cell.length_a   1.000
_cell.length_b   1.000
_cell.length_c   1.000
_cell.angle_alpha   90.00
_cell.angle_beta   90.00
_cell.angle_gamma   90.00
#
_symmetry.space_group_name_H-M   'P 1'
#
loop_
_entity.id
_entity.type
_entity.pdbx_description
1 polymer ?
#
loop_
_entity_poly.entity_id
_entity_poly.type
_entity_poly.pdbx_seq_one_letter_code
_entity_poly.pdbx_strand_id
1 'polypeptide(L)'
;MKYNILDYKLKVIVDELGEEYKDLLIERILGDMHENDADLINPSDLIRLDVTIKSNLRIDKKVQRQNHMFSMISLLGITYALFGLMLMMWSEVRDTIRYDSIMMMSFVLTFMGLFVALFSLLFKNMGRIRSQYYRRQSHTISPYEVVNKWKEIEALVHELTPEKDTLSLSSMVSNLKDTQIISEQDIKIINQLLNIRNQIVHGQDDKYNMSQEELRSILLQADKIISKMKKIV
;
A
#
# COMPACT_ATOMS: atom_id res chain seq x y z
N MET A 1 20.77 8.91 10.28
CA MET A 1 21.67 10.01 9.86
C MET A 1 20.98 11.31 10.21
N LYS A 2 21.46 12.05 11.22
CA LYS A 2 21.01 13.42 11.48
C LYS A 2 21.76 14.33 10.51
N TYR A 3 21.06 15.02 9.63
CA TYR A 3 21.66 16.03 8.75
C TYR A 3 21.78 17.33 9.55
N ASN A 4 22.96 17.95 9.55
CA ASN A 4 23.15 19.24 10.19
C ASN A 4 22.97 20.33 9.13
N ILE A 5 21.85 21.05 9.20
CA ILE A 5 21.52 22.12 8.24
C ILE A 5 22.12 23.42 8.77
N LEU A 6 23.17 23.90 8.10
CA LEU A 6 23.88 25.13 8.47
C LEU A 6 23.21 26.40 7.93
N ASP A 7 22.42 26.28 6.85
CA ASP A 7 21.67 27.39 6.27
C ASP A 7 20.39 27.66 7.07
N TYR A 8 20.31 28.85 7.67
CA TYR A 8 19.17 29.29 8.47
C TYR A 8 17.86 29.29 7.67
N LYS A 9 17.88 29.71 6.41
CA LYS A 9 16.67 29.78 5.58
C LYS A 9 16.17 28.39 5.25
N LEU A 10 17.08 27.47 4.90
CA LEU A 10 16.74 26.08 4.67
C LEU A 10 16.22 25.41 5.94
N LYS A 11 16.80 25.74 7.10
CA LYS A 11 16.36 25.22 8.38
C LYS A 11 14.92 25.61 8.70
N VAL A 12 14.59 26.91 8.57
CA VAL A 12 13.21 27.41 8.79
C VAL A 12 12.21 26.68 7.90
N ILE A 13 12.52 26.53 6.61
CA ILE A 13 11.63 25.83 5.65
C ILE A 13 11.43 24.36 6.04
N VAL A 14 12.49 23.66 6.46
CA VAL A 14 12.40 22.25 6.85
C VAL A 14 11.61 22.08 8.15
N ASP A 15 11.76 23.00 9.09
CA ASP A 15 11.00 23.00 10.34
C ASP A 15 9.50 23.26 10.05
N GLU A 16 9.16 24.21 9.19
CA GLU A 16 7.78 24.51 8.75
C GLU A 16 7.12 23.33 8.04
N LEU A 17 7.83 22.69 7.10
CA LEU A 17 7.40 21.44 6.46
C LEU A 17 7.18 20.30 7.46
N GLY A 18 7.96 20.29 8.55
CA GLY A 18 7.82 19.31 9.63
C GLY A 18 6.55 19.51 10.43
N GLU A 19 6.14 20.75 10.66
CA GLU A 19 4.86 21.07 11.33
C GLU A 19 3.67 20.80 10.39
N GLU A 20 3.71 21.25 9.14
CA GLU A 20 2.66 20.96 8.14
C GLU A 20 2.43 19.45 7.99
N TYR A 21 3.50 18.65 8.01
CA TYR A 21 3.37 17.19 7.97
C TYR A 21 2.61 16.62 9.17
N LYS A 22 2.82 17.15 10.38
CA LYS A 22 2.09 16.70 11.58
C LYS A 22 0.61 17.06 11.47
N ASP A 23 0.32 18.28 11.01
CA ASP A 23 -1.06 18.74 10.83
C ASP A 23 -1.80 17.86 9.82
N LEU A 24 -1.18 17.54 8.69
CA LEU A 24 -1.72 16.63 7.67
C LEU A 24 -1.94 15.20 8.19
N LEU A 25 -1.10 14.71 9.10
CA LEU A 25 -1.30 13.40 9.73
C LEU A 25 -2.54 13.40 10.63
N ILE A 26 -2.72 14.47 11.41
CA ILE A 26 -3.86 14.64 12.32
C ILE A 26 -5.15 14.80 11.51
N GLU A 27 -5.17 15.70 10.54
CA GLU A 27 -6.33 15.95 9.66
C GLU A 27 -6.78 14.67 8.94
N ARG A 28 -5.82 13.87 8.47
CA ARG A 28 -6.14 12.60 7.80
C ARG A 28 -6.77 11.57 8.72
N ILE A 29 -6.34 11.51 9.98
CA ILE A 29 -6.92 10.57 10.96
C ILE A 29 -8.30 11.05 11.42
N LEU A 30 -8.45 12.35 11.66
CA LEU A 30 -9.74 12.96 11.99
C LEU A 30 -10.75 12.76 10.86
N GLY A 31 -10.32 12.93 9.61
CA GLY A 31 -11.12 12.63 8.43
C GLY A 31 -11.52 11.16 8.31
N ASP A 32 -10.61 10.23 8.62
CA ASP A 32 -10.90 8.79 8.61
C ASP A 32 -11.85 8.40 9.76
N MET A 33 -11.76 9.04 10.94
CA MET A 33 -12.62 8.79 12.11
C MET A 33 -13.96 9.54 12.08
N HIS A 34 -14.15 10.52 11.16
CA HIS A 34 -15.30 11.44 11.15
C HIS A 34 -15.51 12.18 12.48
N GLU A 35 -14.42 12.43 13.20
CA GLU A 35 -14.41 13.13 14.48
C GLU A 35 -13.56 14.40 14.35
N ASN A 36 -13.95 15.47 15.04
CA ASN A 36 -13.25 16.76 15.01
C ASN A 36 -12.35 16.98 16.23
N ASP A 37 -12.31 16.03 17.17
CA ASP A 37 -11.55 16.18 18.41
C ASP A 37 -10.20 15.46 18.30
N ALA A 38 -9.12 16.24 18.37
CA ALA A 38 -7.75 15.75 18.27
C ALA A 38 -7.32 14.91 19.49
N ASP A 39 -7.97 15.10 20.64
CA ASP A 39 -7.62 14.40 21.88
C ASP A 39 -8.13 12.95 21.91
N LEU A 40 -9.05 12.59 21.01
CA LEU A 40 -9.54 11.22 20.82
C LEU A 40 -8.64 10.37 19.93
N ILE A 41 -7.61 10.96 19.32
CA ILE A 41 -6.69 10.26 18.42
C ILE A 41 -5.88 9.23 19.20
N ASN A 42 -6.06 7.95 18.86
CA ASN A 42 -5.23 6.88 19.38
C ASN A 42 -3.77 7.03 18.87
N PRO A 43 -2.77 7.15 19.76
CA PRO A 43 -1.36 7.30 19.38
C PRO A 43 -0.86 6.18 18.45
N SER A 44 -1.44 4.99 18.55
CA SER A 44 -1.07 3.84 17.72
C SER A 44 -1.46 4.04 16.24
N ASP A 45 -2.61 4.67 15.98
CA ASP A 45 -3.07 4.93 14.62
C ASP A 45 -2.26 6.03 13.94
N LEU A 46 -1.84 7.04 14.71
CA LEU A 46 -0.91 8.08 14.27
C LEU A 46 0.46 7.51 13.88
N ILE A 47 1.03 6.63 14.72
CA ILE A 47 2.31 5.96 14.43
C ILE A 47 2.17 5.07 13.18
N ARG A 48 1.04 4.38 12.99
CA ARG A 48 0.82 3.52 11.83
C ARG A 48 0.70 4.31 10.54
N LEU A 49 -0.02 5.44 10.56
CA LEU A 49 -0.13 6.32 9.41
C LEU A 49 1.24 6.88 9.02
N ASP A 50 2.03 7.33 10.00
CA ASP A 50 3.40 7.79 9.81
C ASP A 50 4.29 6.72 9.16
N VAL A 51 4.30 5.50 9.70
CA VAL A 51 5.08 4.36 9.16
C VAL A 51 4.62 4.00 7.73
N THR A 52 3.32 4.07 7.46
CA THR A 52 2.75 3.78 6.14
C THR A 52 3.17 4.83 5.11
N ILE A 53 3.08 6.11 5.44
CA ILE A 53 3.51 7.20 4.56
C ILE A 53 5.03 7.13 4.32
N LYS A 54 5.83 6.95 5.38
CA LYS A 54 7.29 6.82 5.26
C LYS A 54 7.71 5.60 4.46
N SER A 55 7.02 4.46 4.61
CA SER A 55 7.33 3.26 3.84
C SER A 55 7.00 3.45 2.34
N ASN A 56 5.86 4.06 2.04
CA ASN A 56 5.49 4.43 0.66
C ASN A 56 6.50 5.38 0.02
N LEU A 57 6.95 6.41 0.74
CA LEU A 57 7.99 7.34 0.27
C LEU A 57 9.33 6.63 0.00
N ARG A 58 9.71 5.65 0.83
CA ARG A 58 10.92 4.85 0.63
C ARG A 58 10.81 3.90 -0.56
N ILE A 59 9.64 3.28 -0.76
CA ILE A 59 9.35 2.42 -1.91
C ILE A 59 9.42 3.24 -3.19
N ASP A 60 8.79 4.41 -3.22
CA ASP A 60 8.79 5.29 -4.39
C ASP A 60 10.22 5.73 -4.74
N LYS A 61 11.03 6.11 -3.75
CA LYS A 61 12.46 6.42 -3.94
C LYS A 61 13.27 5.24 -4.49
N LYS A 62 13.02 4.02 -4.00
CA LYS A 62 13.70 2.81 -4.48
C LYS A 62 13.31 2.49 -5.93
N VAL A 63 12.03 2.59 -6.26
CA VAL A 63 11.48 2.40 -7.61
C VAL A 63 12.01 3.48 -8.56
N GLN A 64 12.06 4.74 -8.13
CA GLN A 64 12.62 5.85 -8.89
C GLN A 64 14.10 5.61 -9.21
N ARG A 65 14.90 5.20 -8.22
CA ARG A 65 16.32 4.88 -8.41
C ARG A 65 16.53 3.72 -9.38
N GLN A 66 15.68 2.69 -9.30
CA GLN A 66 15.73 1.55 -10.20
C GLN A 66 15.32 1.91 -11.63
N ASN A 67 14.28 2.73 -11.79
CA ASN A 67 13.86 3.25 -13.09
C ASN A 67 14.95 4.13 -13.74
N HIS A 68 15.66 4.93 -12.95
CA HIS A 68 16.77 5.74 -13.44
C HIS A 68 17.93 4.85 -13.93
N MET A 69 18.27 3.80 -13.18
CA MET A 69 19.28 2.81 -13.59
C MET A 69 18.90 2.11 -14.91
N PHE A 70 17.67 1.63 -15.05
CA PHE A 70 17.22 1.02 -16.31
C PHE A 70 17.24 2.04 -17.46
N SER A 71 16.83 3.28 -17.23
CA SER A 71 16.93 4.33 -18.24
C SER A 71 18.37 4.56 -18.71
N MET A 72 19.36 4.54 -17.81
CA MET A 72 20.77 4.64 -18.17
C MET A 72 21.25 3.43 -18.98
N ILE A 73 20.86 2.20 -18.60
CA ILE A 73 21.18 0.98 -19.35
C ILE A 73 20.56 1.01 -20.75
N SER A 74 19.33 1.51 -20.88
CA SER A 74 18.67 1.68 -22.18
C SER A 74 19.42 2.66 -23.08
N LEU A 75 19.88 3.78 -22.51
CA LEU A 75 20.65 4.78 -23.23
C LEU A 75 21.99 4.22 -23.72
N LEU A 76 22.66 3.44 -22.87
CA LEU A 76 23.85 2.66 -23.24
C LEU A 76 23.58 1.66 -24.37
N GLY A 77 22.45 0.95 -24.34
CA GLY A 77 22.06 0.05 -25.44
C GLY A 77 21.89 0.79 -26.77
N ILE A 78 21.22 1.94 -26.75
CA ILE A 78 21.02 2.79 -27.94
C ILE A 78 22.36 3.33 -28.46
N THR A 79 23.26 3.79 -27.60
CA THR A 79 24.57 4.28 -28.05
C THR A 79 25.41 3.16 -28.66
N TYR A 80 25.37 1.94 -28.10
CA TYR A 80 26.01 0.76 -28.71
C TYR A 80 25.43 0.42 -30.08
N ALA A 81 24.10 0.50 -30.24
CA ALA A 81 23.45 0.26 -31.52
C ALA A 81 23.85 1.31 -32.58
N LEU A 82 23.90 2.58 -32.20
CA LEU A 82 24.37 3.66 -33.06
C LEU A 82 25.84 3.49 -33.45
N PHE A 83 26.69 3.06 -32.52
CA PHE A 83 28.10 2.81 -32.79
C PHE A 83 28.29 1.65 -33.79
N GLY A 84 27.51 0.58 -33.63
CA GLY A 84 27.43 -0.51 -34.61
C GLY A 84 27.01 0.02 -35.98
N LEU A 85 25.89 0.74 -36.08
CA LEU A 85 25.44 1.32 -37.35
C LEU A 85 26.48 2.23 -38.01
N MET A 86 27.19 3.07 -37.24
CA MET A 86 28.28 3.89 -37.76
C MET A 86 29.44 3.04 -38.31
N LEU A 87 29.81 1.95 -37.64
CA LEU A 87 30.82 1.01 -38.16
C LEU A 87 30.35 0.29 -39.43
N MET A 88 29.06 0.00 -39.53
CA MET A 88 28.46 -0.61 -40.73
C MET A 88 28.58 0.34 -41.92
N MET A 89 28.12 1.58 -41.77
CA MET A 89 28.23 2.63 -42.79
C MET A 89 29.70 2.90 -43.16
N TRP A 90 30.60 2.93 -42.18
CA TRP A 90 32.03 3.09 -42.42
C TRP A 90 32.67 1.92 -43.16
N SER A 91 32.13 0.70 -43.02
CA SER A 91 32.59 -0.47 -43.77
C SER A 91 32.17 -0.41 -45.24
N GLU A 92 30.92 0.01 -45.52
CA GLU A 92 30.39 0.15 -46.89
C GLU A 92 31.07 1.31 -47.66
N VAL A 93 31.35 2.44 -46.99
CA VAL A 93 32.09 3.57 -47.61
C VAL A 93 33.53 3.18 -47.97
N ARG A 94 34.10 2.16 -47.32
CA ARG A 94 35.45 1.62 -47.57
C ARG A 94 35.45 0.39 -48.49
N ASP A 95 34.50 0.30 -49.42
CA ASP A 95 34.41 -0.76 -50.43
C ASP A 95 35.59 -0.77 -51.40
N THR A 96 36.73 -1.27 -50.94
CA THR A 96 37.84 -1.70 -51.81
C THR A 96 38.68 -2.84 -51.25
N ILE A 97 38.49 -3.27 -49.99
CA ILE A 97 39.28 -4.38 -49.42
C ILE A 97 38.43 -5.23 -48.49
N ARG A 98 38.32 -6.53 -48.82
CA ARG A 98 37.72 -7.63 -48.04
C ARG A 98 37.99 -7.50 -46.53
N TYR A 99 37.01 -7.03 -45.76
CA TYR A 99 37.06 -7.02 -44.29
C TYR A 99 35.73 -7.52 -43.70
N ASP A 100 35.45 -8.81 -43.87
CA ASP A 100 34.30 -9.52 -43.26
C ASP A 100 34.22 -9.33 -41.73
N SER A 101 35.36 -9.21 -41.06
CA SER A 101 35.42 -9.12 -39.60
C SER A 101 34.85 -7.80 -39.04
N ILE A 102 34.98 -6.68 -39.75
CA ILE A 102 34.48 -5.37 -39.29
C ILE A 102 32.96 -5.31 -39.45
N MET A 103 32.44 -5.85 -40.55
CA MET A 103 31.00 -5.94 -40.79
C MET A 103 30.31 -6.89 -39.79
N MET A 104 30.92 -8.06 -39.51
CA MET A 104 30.47 -8.96 -38.43
C MET A 104 30.44 -8.28 -37.06
N MET A 105 31.52 -7.58 -36.69
CA MET A 105 31.61 -6.90 -35.39
C MET A 105 30.57 -5.79 -35.26
N SER A 106 30.34 -5.05 -36.35
CA SER A 106 29.31 -4.04 -36.45
C SER A 106 27.89 -4.62 -36.28
N PHE A 107 27.60 -5.75 -36.92
CA PHE A 107 26.32 -6.44 -36.80
C PHE A 107 26.08 -6.92 -35.37
N VAL A 108 27.09 -7.51 -34.73
CA VAL A 108 27.04 -7.96 -33.33
C VAL A 108 26.79 -6.80 -32.38
N LEU A 109 27.51 -5.69 -32.53
CA LEU A 109 27.32 -4.49 -31.70
C LEU A 109 25.92 -3.88 -31.87
N THR A 110 25.43 -3.82 -33.11
CA THR A 110 24.10 -3.31 -33.42
C THR A 110 23.01 -4.17 -32.79
N PHE A 111 23.10 -5.49 -32.96
CA PHE A 111 22.16 -6.45 -32.40
C PHE A 111 22.18 -6.45 -30.86
N MET A 112 23.37 -6.44 -30.26
CA MET A 112 23.55 -6.39 -28.81
C MET A 112 22.98 -5.09 -28.22
N GLY A 113 23.23 -3.95 -28.86
CA GLY A 113 22.71 -2.65 -28.44
C GLY A 113 21.18 -2.58 -28.49
N LEU A 114 20.58 -3.05 -29.59
CA LEU A 114 19.13 -3.17 -29.74
C LEU A 114 18.52 -4.12 -28.69
N PHE A 115 19.16 -5.26 -28.46
CA PHE A 115 18.72 -6.22 -27.45
C PHE A 115 18.70 -5.60 -26.06
N VAL A 116 19.78 -4.93 -25.64
CA VAL A 116 19.87 -4.26 -24.33
C VAL A 116 18.83 -3.15 -24.20
N ALA A 117 18.60 -2.36 -25.24
CA ALA A 117 17.60 -1.29 -25.23
C ALA A 117 16.16 -1.84 -25.07
N LEU A 118 15.80 -2.87 -25.83
CA LEU A 118 14.49 -3.53 -25.75
C LEU A 118 14.28 -4.17 -24.38
N PHE A 119 15.29 -4.88 -23.87
CA PHE A 119 15.20 -5.54 -22.55
C PHE A 119 15.02 -4.51 -21.44
N SER A 120 15.76 -3.40 -21.48
CA SER A 120 15.64 -2.35 -20.47
C SER A 120 14.24 -1.70 -20.45
N LEU A 121 13.65 -1.47 -21.64
CA LEU A 121 12.28 -0.96 -21.76
C LEU A 121 11.24 -1.95 -21.21
N LEU A 122 11.38 -3.24 -21.52
CA LEU A 122 10.47 -4.28 -21.02
C LEU A 122 10.51 -4.36 -19.48
N PHE A 123 11.69 -4.37 -18.88
CA PHE A 123 11.85 -4.41 -17.42
C PHE A 123 11.34 -3.14 -16.73
N LYS A 124 11.55 -1.97 -17.33
CA LYS A 124 10.99 -0.69 -16.85
C LYS A 124 9.46 -0.72 -16.82
N ASN A 125 8.82 -1.28 -17.85
CA ASN A 125 7.36 -1.38 -17.90
C ASN A 125 6.81 -2.45 -16.96
N MET A 126 7.50 -3.58 -16.81
CA MET A 126 7.07 -4.67 -15.92
C MET A 126 7.17 -4.26 -14.44
N GLY A 127 8.18 -3.47 -14.06
CA GLY A 127 8.29 -2.88 -12.72
C GLY A 127 7.13 -1.93 -12.37
N ARG A 128 6.63 -1.16 -13.34
CA ARG A 128 5.44 -0.30 -13.17
C ARG A 128 4.17 -1.11 -12.90
N ILE A 129 3.93 -2.16 -13.68
CA ILE A 129 2.76 -3.03 -13.55
C ILE A 129 2.80 -3.77 -12.22
N ARG A 130 3.96 -4.28 -11.81
CA ARG A 130 4.15 -5.00 -10.55
C ARG A 130 3.98 -4.08 -9.34
N SER A 131 4.46 -2.83 -9.41
CA SER A 131 4.25 -1.82 -8.37
C SER A 131 2.76 -1.48 -8.21
N GLN A 132 2.03 -1.29 -9.31
CA GLN A 132 0.58 -1.05 -9.25
C GLN A 132 -0.19 -2.26 -8.69
N TYR A 133 0.23 -3.48 -9.03
CA TYR A 133 -0.35 -4.71 -8.50
C TYR A 133 -0.12 -4.85 -6.98
N TYR A 134 1.12 -4.66 -6.50
CA TYR A 134 1.41 -4.67 -5.07
C TYR A 134 0.79 -3.48 -4.32
N ARG A 135 0.65 -2.30 -4.94
CA ARG A 135 -0.07 -1.17 -4.35
C ARG A 135 -1.56 -1.47 -4.17
N ARG A 136 -2.12 -2.38 -4.97
CA ARG A 136 -3.49 -2.90 -4.82
C ARG A 136 -3.62 -4.01 -3.77
N GLN A 137 -2.54 -4.75 -3.52
CA GLN A 137 -2.51 -5.92 -2.63
C GLN A 137 -1.88 -5.65 -1.25
N SER A 138 -1.19 -4.52 -1.07
CA SER A 138 -0.53 -4.10 0.18
C SER A 138 -1.45 -3.40 1.19
N HIS A 139 -2.77 -3.39 0.96
CA HIS A 139 -3.70 -3.29 2.09
C HIS A 139 -3.73 -4.65 2.78
N THR A 140 -2.63 -5.03 3.42
CA THR A 140 -2.65 -6.07 4.46
C THR A 140 -3.50 -5.50 5.58
N ILE A 141 -4.67 -6.10 5.78
CA ILE A 141 -5.62 -5.68 6.81
C ILE A 141 -4.92 -5.83 8.15
N SER A 142 -4.85 -4.71 8.85
CA SER A 142 -4.17 -4.64 10.12
C SER A 142 -4.94 -5.45 11.17
N PRO A 143 -4.27 -6.24 12.02
CA PRO A 143 -4.85 -6.81 13.25
C PRO A 143 -5.73 -5.81 14.03
N TYR A 144 -5.34 -4.53 14.01
CA TYR A 144 -6.01 -3.44 14.70
C TYR A 144 -7.27 -2.93 13.98
N GLU A 145 -7.37 -3.09 12.66
CA GLU A 145 -8.56 -2.73 11.88
C GLU A 145 -9.75 -3.62 12.26
N VAL A 146 -9.50 -4.91 12.48
CA VAL A 146 -10.47 -5.88 13.02
C VAL A 146 -10.89 -5.49 14.44
N VAL A 147 -9.94 -5.12 15.30
CA VAL A 147 -10.22 -4.70 16.69
C VAL A 147 -11.07 -3.42 16.72
N ASN A 148 -10.77 -2.44 15.86
CA ASN A 148 -11.52 -1.19 15.82
C ASN A 148 -12.95 -1.40 15.28
N LYS A 149 -13.09 -2.23 14.23
CA LYS A 149 -14.40 -2.64 13.71
C LYS A 149 -15.25 -3.36 14.75
N TRP A 150 -14.62 -4.19 15.58
CA TRP A 150 -15.30 -4.84 16.70
C TRP A 150 -15.81 -3.83 17.74
N LYS A 151 -14.98 -2.84 18.12
CA LYS A 151 -15.38 -1.80 19.08
C LYS A 151 -16.56 -0.97 18.57
N GLU A 152 -16.61 -0.67 17.28
CA GLU A 152 -17.72 0.06 16.65
C GLU A 152 -19.04 -0.73 16.76
N ILE A 153 -19.00 -2.04 16.52
CA ILE A 153 -20.17 -2.92 16.70
C ILE A 153 -20.57 -2.98 18.18
N GLU A 154 -19.60 -3.15 19.09
CA GLU A 154 -19.85 -3.19 20.53
C GLU A 154 -20.54 -1.92 21.04
N ALA A 155 -20.08 -0.74 20.61
CA ALA A 155 -20.72 0.54 20.96
C ALA A 155 -22.17 0.64 20.46
N LEU A 156 -22.42 0.30 19.19
CA LEU A 156 -23.77 0.34 18.61
C LEU A 156 -24.71 -0.68 19.25
N VAL A 157 -24.21 -1.87 19.60
CA VAL A 157 -24.98 -2.90 20.31
C VAL A 157 -25.38 -2.39 21.70
N HIS A 158 -24.47 -1.72 22.40
CA HIS A 158 -24.75 -1.10 23.70
C HIS A 158 -25.79 0.02 23.61
N GLU A 159 -25.73 0.84 22.56
CA GLU A 159 -26.67 1.95 22.35
C GLU A 159 -28.08 1.47 21.98
N LEU A 160 -28.17 0.40 21.18
CA LEU A 160 -29.44 -0.17 20.71
C LEU A 160 -30.10 -1.14 21.71
N THR A 161 -29.40 -1.56 22.77
CA THR A 161 -29.95 -2.49 23.77
C THR A 161 -30.47 -1.72 24.99
N PRO A 162 -31.75 -1.87 25.38
CA PRO A 162 -32.30 -1.19 26.55
C PRO A 162 -31.62 -1.65 27.85
N GLU A 163 -31.39 -0.71 28.79
CA GLU A 163 -30.61 -0.88 30.04
C GLU A 163 -31.01 -2.11 30.90
N LYS A 164 -32.20 -2.67 30.71
CA LYS A 164 -32.74 -3.80 31.49
C LYS A 164 -32.15 -5.17 31.14
N ASP A 165 -31.49 -5.34 29.99
CA ASP A 165 -30.98 -6.64 29.51
C ASP A 165 -29.44 -6.71 29.40
N THR A 166 -28.73 -6.01 30.28
CA THR A 166 -27.27 -5.79 30.24
C THR A 166 -26.41 -6.97 30.72
N LEU A 167 -26.80 -8.21 30.42
CA LEU A 167 -26.09 -9.42 30.89
C LEU A 167 -25.38 -10.15 29.74
N SER A 168 -24.31 -9.52 29.22
CA SER A 168 -23.30 -10.01 28.25
C SER A 168 -23.48 -9.57 26.78
N LEU A 169 -22.36 -9.33 26.08
CA LEU A 169 -22.39 -8.92 24.67
C LEU A 169 -23.07 -9.97 23.76
N SER A 170 -22.96 -11.25 24.12
CA SER A 170 -23.64 -12.33 23.40
C SER A 170 -25.16 -12.27 23.55
N SER A 171 -25.68 -11.85 24.70
CA SER A 171 -27.12 -11.69 24.90
C SER A 171 -27.63 -10.40 24.24
N MET A 172 -26.82 -9.36 24.18
CA MET A 172 -27.15 -8.13 23.47
C MET A 172 -27.25 -8.36 21.95
N VAL A 173 -26.31 -9.12 21.38
CA VAL A 173 -26.37 -9.53 19.96
C VAL A 173 -27.57 -10.45 19.67
N SER A 174 -28.00 -11.30 20.61
CA SER A 174 -29.25 -12.05 20.44
C SER A 174 -30.50 -11.17 20.55
N ASN A 175 -30.50 -10.14 21.40
CA ASN A 175 -31.63 -9.20 21.48
C ASN A 175 -31.80 -8.37 20.18
N LEU A 176 -30.69 -8.06 19.49
CA LEU A 176 -30.73 -7.43 18.16
C LEU A 176 -31.35 -8.34 17.08
N LYS A 177 -31.30 -9.66 17.28
CA LYS A 177 -32.03 -10.64 16.45
C LYS A 177 -33.52 -10.58 16.72
N ASP A 178 -33.90 -10.57 18.00
CA ASP A 178 -35.29 -10.64 18.44
C ASP A 178 -36.06 -9.37 18.06
N THR A 179 -35.36 -8.23 17.96
CA THR A 179 -35.85 -6.95 17.45
C THR A 179 -35.85 -6.85 15.91
N GLN A 180 -35.48 -7.92 15.18
CA GLN A 180 -35.35 -7.99 13.71
C GLN A 180 -34.40 -6.95 13.08
N ILE A 181 -33.52 -6.34 13.87
CA ILE A 181 -32.57 -5.32 13.39
C ILE A 181 -31.46 -5.97 12.53
N ILE A 182 -31.03 -7.17 12.91
CA ILE A 182 -30.02 -7.96 12.21
C ILE A 182 -30.52 -9.38 11.92
N SER A 183 -30.02 -9.98 10.83
CA SER A 183 -30.37 -11.34 10.44
C SER A 183 -29.49 -12.41 11.12
N GLU A 184 -29.92 -13.68 11.09
CA GLU A 184 -29.06 -14.79 11.57
C GLU A 184 -27.70 -14.86 10.86
N GLN A 185 -27.65 -14.47 9.59
CA GLN A 185 -26.41 -14.43 8.83
C GLN A 185 -25.49 -13.30 9.33
N ASP A 186 -26.05 -12.16 9.72
CA ASP A 186 -25.31 -11.04 10.30
C ASP A 186 -24.68 -11.45 11.65
N ILE A 187 -25.39 -12.21 12.49
CA ILE A 187 -24.87 -12.73 13.78
C ILE A 187 -23.68 -13.67 13.58
N LYS A 188 -23.73 -14.55 12.57
CA LYS A 188 -22.61 -15.44 12.24
C LYS A 188 -21.35 -14.64 11.89
N ILE A 189 -21.50 -13.52 11.17
CA ILE A 189 -20.40 -12.66 10.76
C ILE A 189 -19.83 -11.89 11.95
N ILE A 190 -20.69 -11.38 12.85
CA ILE A 190 -20.27 -10.76 14.12
C ILE A 190 -19.48 -11.76 14.98
N ASN A 191 -19.95 -12.99 15.12
CA ASN A 191 -19.25 -14.04 15.87
C ASN A 191 -17.92 -14.45 15.22
N GLN A 192 -17.85 -14.49 13.88
CA GLN A 192 -16.60 -14.70 13.16
C GLN A 192 -15.60 -13.56 13.44
N LEU A 193 -16.07 -12.31 13.39
CA LEU A 193 -15.25 -11.14 13.69
C LEU A 193 -14.74 -11.14 15.14
N LEU A 194 -15.58 -11.51 16.10
CA LEU A 194 -15.21 -11.69 17.51
C LEU A 194 -14.12 -12.75 17.68
N ASN A 195 -14.27 -13.91 17.03
CA ASN A 195 -13.29 -14.99 17.11
C ASN A 195 -11.94 -14.53 16.53
N ILE A 196 -11.97 -13.85 15.37
CA ILE A 196 -10.78 -13.26 14.75
C ILE A 196 -10.14 -12.26 15.71
N ARG A 197 -10.90 -11.32 16.29
CA ARG A 197 -10.40 -10.35 17.29
C ARG A 197 -9.77 -11.04 18.50
N ASN A 198 -10.39 -12.11 19.02
CA ASN A 198 -9.86 -12.84 20.17
C ASN A 198 -8.52 -13.52 19.85
N GLN A 199 -8.37 -14.06 18.64
CA GLN A 199 -7.08 -14.59 18.16
C GLN A 199 -6.01 -13.48 18.08
N ILE A 200 -6.38 -12.24 17.68
CA ILE A 200 -5.45 -11.10 17.55
C ILE A 200 -4.96 -10.73 18.96
N VAL A 201 -5.92 -10.59 19.89
CA VAL A 201 -5.68 -10.02 21.22
C VAL A 201 -4.96 -11.01 22.14
N HIS A 202 -5.23 -12.30 22.00
CA HIS A 202 -4.60 -13.33 22.83
C HIS A 202 -3.28 -13.86 22.27
N GLY A 203 -2.76 -13.27 21.18
CA GLY A 203 -1.41 -13.54 20.69
C GLY A 203 -1.16 -15.01 20.37
N GLN A 204 -2.17 -15.73 19.83
CA GLN A 204 -1.93 -17.07 19.32
C GLN A 204 -1.03 -16.93 18.09
N ASP A 205 0.27 -17.19 18.28
CA ASP A 205 1.36 -17.12 17.30
C ASP A 205 1.18 -18.02 16.07
N ASP A 206 0.13 -18.84 16.05
CA ASP A 206 -0.32 -19.49 14.82
C ASP A 206 -0.99 -18.44 13.95
N LYS A 207 -0.21 -17.92 12.99
CA LYS A 207 -0.66 -17.21 11.79
C LYS A 207 -2.13 -17.50 11.52
N TYR A 208 -2.96 -16.46 11.51
CA TYR A 208 -4.29 -16.49 10.93
C TYR A 208 -4.33 -17.46 9.75
N ASN A 209 -4.96 -18.64 9.93
CA ASN A 209 -5.18 -19.61 8.84
C ASN A 209 -6.30 -19.11 7.89
N MET A 210 -6.44 -17.79 7.76
CA MET A 210 -7.44 -17.11 6.98
C MET A 210 -6.73 -16.19 6.00
N SER A 211 -7.11 -16.30 4.72
CA SER A 211 -6.56 -15.43 3.69
C SER A 211 -6.95 -13.97 3.95
N GLN A 212 -6.09 -13.04 3.52
CA GLN A 212 -6.39 -11.60 3.59
C GLN A 212 -7.65 -11.22 2.79
N GLU A 213 -8.00 -12.00 1.78
CA GLU A 213 -9.23 -11.83 0.98
C GLU A 213 -10.48 -12.22 1.76
N GLU A 214 -10.45 -13.34 2.49
CA GLU A 214 -11.53 -13.75 3.39
C GLU A 214 -11.72 -12.73 4.52
N LEU A 215 -10.63 -12.28 5.16
CA LEU A 215 -10.70 -11.26 6.20
C LEU A 215 -11.32 -9.95 5.67
N ARG A 216 -10.96 -9.54 4.45
CA ARG A 216 -11.56 -8.37 3.78
C ARG A 216 -13.04 -8.55 3.54
N SER A 217 -13.45 -9.74 3.11
CA SER A 217 -14.86 -10.04 2.87
C SER A 217 -15.70 -9.97 4.16
N ILE A 218 -15.12 -10.39 5.29
CA ILE A 218 -15.75 -10.32 6.61
C ILE A 218 -15.88 -8.87 7.06
N LEU A 219 -14.83 -8.05 6.92
CA LEU A 219 -14.88 -6.63 7.27
C LEU A 219 -15.90 -5.86 6.43
N LEU A 220 -15.96 -6.11 5.11
CA LEU A 220 -16.95 -5.47 4.23
C LEU A 220 -18.39 -5.87 4.59
N GLN A 221 -18.59 -7.10 5.06
CA GLN A 221 -19.90 -7.53 5.54
C GLN A 221 -20.23 -6.88 6.89
N ALA A 222 -19.26 -6.78 7.80
CA ALA A 222 -19.40 -6.06 9.06
C ALA A 222 -19.79 -4.58 8.83
N ASP A 223 -19.20 -3.91 7.84
CA ASP A 223 -19.58 -2.54 7.46
C ASP A 223 -21.04 -2.41 7.03
N LYS A 224 -21.56 -3.41 6.31
CA LYS A 224 -22.98 -3.44 5.93
C LYS A 224 -23.88 -3.60 7.15
N ILE A 225 -23.47 -4.40 8.14
CA ILE A 225 -24.21 -4.60 9.39
C ILE A 225 -24.20 -3.31 10.21
N ILE A 226 -23.03 -2.70 10.39
CA ILE A 226 -22.86 -1.39 11.05
C ILE A 226 -23.76 -0.34 10.40
N SER A 227 -23.78 -0.29 9.06
CA SER A 227 -24.64 0.63 8.31
C SER A 227 -26.14 0.36 8.49
N LYS A 228 -26.55 -0.88 8.78
CA LYS A 228 -27.95 -1.19 9.14
C LYS A 228 -28.27 -0.70 10.55
N MET A 229 -27.37 -0.96 11.52
CA MET A 229 -27.54 -0.55 12.91
C MET A 229 -27.59 0.98 13.07
N LYS A 230 -26.69 1.71 12.38
CA LYS A 230 -26.65 3.18 12.35
C LYS A 230 -27.86 3.86 11.69
N LYS A 231 -28.71 3.13 10.97
CA LYS A 231 -29.95 3.70 10.39
C LYS A 231 -31.11 3.74 11.39
N ILE A 232 -30.94 3.09 12.53
CA ILE A 232 -31.99 2.89 13.54
C ILE A 232 -31.72 3.76 14.77
N VAL A 233 -30.43 4.01 15.06
CA VAL A 233 -29.96 5.12 15.91
C VAL A 233 -30.24 6.45 15.20
#